data_AF-A0AAE3ZT66-F1
#
_entry.id   AF-A0AAE3ZT66-F1
#
_cell.length_a   1.000
_cell.length_b   1.000
_cell.length_c   1.000
_cell.angle_alpha   90.00
_cell.angle_beta   90.00
_cell.angle_gamma   90.00
#
_symmetry.space_group_name_H-M   'P 1'
#
loop_
_entity.id
_entity.type
_entity.pdbx_description
1 polymer ?
#
loop_
_entity_poly.entity_id
_entity_poly.type
_entity_poly.pdbx_seq_one_letter_code
_entity_poly.pdbx_strand_id
1 'polypeptide(L)' 'MTDTPKPRLRPGDELTLKEQDYKFGVGQLSIVVEELLERVTLDGEPWVRVRGFCRRAPTDAGAVREIYLRVSALPLRR' A
#
# COMPACT_ATOMS: atom_id res chain seq x y z
N MET A 1 -16.74 24.17 -6.48
CA MET A 1 -16.84 22.88 -5.78
C MET A 1 -15.51 22.20 -5.94
N THR A 2 -14.65 22.23 -4.92
CA THR A 2 -13.32 21.60 -4.97
C THR A 2 -13.51 20.11 -4.74
N ASP A 3 -13.36 19.31 -5.79
CA ASP A 3 -13.27 17.86 -5.71
C ASP A 3 -11.99 17.55 -4.90
N THR A 4 -12.13 17.23 -3.62
CA THR A 4 -10.98 16.88 -2.78
C THR A 4 -10.39 15.60 -3.37
N PRO A 5 -9.11 15.60 -3.80
CA PRO A 5 -8.52 14.42 -4.42
C PRO A 5 -8.62 13.24 -3.45
N LYS A 6 -9.33 12.19 -3.85
CA LYS A 6 -9.47 10.97 -3.06
C LYS A 6 -8.26 10.08 -3.31
N PRO A 7 -7.60 9.55 -2.26
CA PRO A 7 -6.55 8.55 -2.45
C PRO A 7 -7.13 7.37 -3.23
N ARG A 8 -6.56 7.13 -4.42
CA ARG A 8 -7.02 6.10 -5.36
C ARG A 8 -5.86 5.17 -5.66
N LEU A 9 -5.82 4.06 -4.93
CA LEU A 9 -4.98 2.91 -5.22
C LEU A 9 -5.63 2.05 -6.31
N ARG A 10 -4.84 1.52 -7.23
CA ARG A 10 -5.28 0.62 -8.31
C ARG A 10 -4.29 -0.53 -8.50
N PRO A 11 -4.73 -1.69 -9.03
CA PRO A 11 -3.82 -2.68 -9.59
C PRO A 11 -2.86 -2.05 -10.60
N GLY A 12 -1.58 -2.45 -10.53
CA GLY A 12 -0.46 -1.89 -11.29
C GLY A 12 0.25 -0.72 -10.61
N ASP A 13 -0.30 -0.15 -9.54
CA ASP A 13 0.36 0.95 -8.83
C ASP A 13 1.61 0.46 -8.10
N GLU A 14 2.73 1.15 -8.34
CA GLU A 14 3.97 0.94 -7.61
C GLU A 14 4.09 1.95 -6.47
N LEU A 15 4.31 1.46 -5.26
CA LEU A 15 4.46 2.26 -4.06
C LEU A 15 5.79 1.95 -3.38
N THR A 16 6.45 3.00 -2.89
CA THR A 16 7.56 2.88 -1.94
C THR A 16 7.08 3.34 -0.57
N LEU A 17 7.10 2.43 0.39
CA LEU A 17 6.49 2.57 1.71
C LEU A 17 7.54 2.54 2.81
N LYS A 18 7.35 3.36 3.83
CA LYS A 18 8.11 3.27 5.09
C LYS A 18 7.46 2.21 5.99
N GLU A 19 8.20 1.77 7.00
CA GLU A 19 7.72 0.76 7.96
C GLU A 19 6.37 1.12 8.61
N GLN A 20 6.12 2.41 8.87
CA GLN A 20 4.86 2.90 9.44
C GLN A 20 3.66 2.90 8.46
N ASP A 21 3.90 2.74 7.16
CA ASP A 21 2.90 2.86 6.11
C ASP A 21 2.24 1.52 5.77
N TYR A 22 2.76 0.41 6.32
CA TYR A 22 2.22 -0.93 6.11
C TYR A 22 2.33 -1.80 7.37
N LYS A 23 1.53 -2.87 7.46
CA LYS A 23 1.62 -3.86 8.55
C LYS A 23 2.31 -5.14 8.07
N PHE A 24 2.85 -5.92 9.02
CA PHE A 24 3.46 -7.25 8.82
C PHE A 24 4.84 -7.30 8.13
N GLY A 25 5.61 -6.22 8.19
CA GLY A 25 7.03 -6.24 7.83
C GLY A 25 7.84 -5.21 8.59
N VAL A 26 9.13 -5.15 8.24
CA VAL A 26 10.13 -4.29 8.88
C VAL A 26 10.94 -3.65 7.76
N GLY A 27 11.27 -2.37 7.92
CA GLY A 27 12.02 -1.59 6.94
C GLY A 27 11.21 -1.09 5.75
N GLN A 28 11.91 -0.53 4.77
CA GLN A 28 11.34 -0.01 3.54
C GLN A 28 10.77 -1.14 2.68
N LEU A 29 9.65 -0.88 2.01
CA LEU A 29 8.98 -1.82 1.14
C LEU A 29 8.62 -1.16 -0.19
N SER A 30 9.01 -1.78 -1.29
CA SER A 30 8.46 -1.51 -2.62
C SER A 30 7.40 -2.56 -2.93
N ILE A 31 6.20 -2.13 -3.31
CA ILE A 31 5.10 -3.02 -3.70
C ILE A 31 4.54 -2.60 -5.05
N VAL A 32 4.31 -3.57 -5.93
CA VAL A 32 3.43 -3.43 -7.09
C VAL A 32 2.09 -4.09 -6.73
N VAL A 33 1.02 -3.29 -6.69
CA VAL A 33 -0.30 -3.79 -6.30
C VAL A 33 -0.87 -4.68 -7.40
N GLU A 34 -1.24 -5.91 -7.08
CA GLU A 34 -1.91 -6.84 -8.00
C GLU A 34 -3.42 -6.79 -7.81
N GLU A 35 -3.88 -6.70 -6.56
CA GLU A 35 -5.30 -6.78 -6.22
C GLU A 35 -5.63 -5.94 -4.98
N LEU A 36 -6.78 -5.27 -5.01
CA LEU A 36 -7.38 -4.61 -3.85
C LEU A 36 -8.36 -5.59 -3.20
N LEU A 37 -8.07 -6.03 -1.97
CA LEU A 37 -8.88 -7.03 -1.30
C LEU A 37 -10.01 -6.38 -0.51
N GLU A 38 -9.68 -5.49 0.43
CA GLU A 38 -10.67 -4.86 1.31
C GLU A 38 -10.18 -3.51 1.87
N ARG A 39 -11.13 -2.67 2.28
CA ARG A 39 -10.85 -1.47 3.09
C ARG A 39 -11.29 -1.75 4.52
N VAL A 40 -10.40 -1.53 5.47
CA VAL A 40 -10.62 -1.88 6.87
C VAL A 40 -10.17 -0.74 7.78
N THR A 41 -10.70 -0.69 9.00
CA THR A 41 -10.20 0.20 10.06
C THR A 41 -9.40 -0.65 11.05
N LEU A 42 -8.12 -0.34 11.23
CA LEU A 42 -7.25 -0.97 12.22
C LEU A 42 -6.76 0.10 13.18
N ASP A 43 -6.86 -0.16 14.49
CA ASP A 43 -6.44 0.77 15.55
C ASP A 43 -7.09 2.17 15.43
N GLY A 44 -8.32 2.25 14.91
CA GLY A 44 -9.04 3.51 14.68
C GLY A 44 -8.63 4.27 13.41
N GLU A 45 -7.71 3.72 12.61
CA GLU A 45 -7.22 4.35 11.39
C GLU A 45 -7.65 3.59 10.12
N PRO A 46 -7.82 4.27 8.97
CA PRO A 46 -8.21 3.61 7.72
C PRO A 46 -7.01 2.95 7.00
N TRP A 47 -7.19 1.69 6.62
CA TRP A 47 -6.23 0.86 5.87
C TRP A 47 -6.89 0.20 4.66
N VAL A 48 -6.05 -0.26 3.74
CA VAL A 48 -6.45 -1.07 2.58
C VAL A 48 -5.63 -2.34 2.58
N ARG A 49 -6.28 -3.49 2.61
CA ARG A 49 -5.60 -4.77 2.40
C ARG A 49 -5.44 -5.00 0.91
N VAL A 50 -4.23 -5.33 0.51
CA VAL A 50 -3.88 -5.58 -0.89
C VAL A 50 -3.08 -6.85 -1.01
N ARG A 51 -3.17 -7.47 -2.19
CA ARG A 51 -2.20 -8.45 -2.65
C ARG A 51 -1.27 -7.75 -3.63
N GLY A 52 0.03 -7.96 -3.49
CA GLY A 52 0.99 -7.41 -4.42
C GLY A 52 2.37 -8.00 -4.32
N PHE A 53 3.18 -7.72 -5.33
CA PHE A 53 4.55 -8.16 -5.41
C PHE A 53 5.46 -7.22 -4.62
N CYS A 54 6.06 -7.75 -3.56
CA CYS A 54 6.80 -7.01 -2.54
C CYS A 54 8.31 -7.23 -2.66
N ARG A 55 9.10 -6.15 -2.63
CA ARG A 55 10.58 -6.17 -2.52
C ARG A 55 11.03 -5.26 -1.38
N ARG A 56 11.93 -5.75 -0.51
CA ARG A 56 12.48 -4.96 0.61
C ARG A 56 13.81 -4.26 0.27
N ALA A 57 14.47 -4.71 -0.78
CA ALA A 57 15.71 -4.13 -1.29
C ALA A 57 15.78 -4.30 -2.82
N PRO A 58 16.61 -3.51 -3.52
CA PRO A 58 16.80 -3.68 -4.97
C PRO A 58 17.31 -5.08 -5.37
N THR A 59 18.05 -5.75 -4.47
CA THR A 59 18.57 -7.11 -4.66
C THR A 59 17.61 -8.20 -4.18
N ASP A 60 16.48 -7.83 -3.57
CA ASP A 60 15.48 -8.79 -3.11
C ASP A 60 14.76 -9.38 -4.33
N ALA A 61 14.75 -10.72 -4.41
CA ALA A 61 14.01 -11.44 -5.44
C ALA A 61 12.51 -11.09 -5.40
N GLY A 62 12.00 -10.68 -4.24
CA GLY A 62 10.63 -10.30 -4.01
C GLY A 62 9.67 -11.49 -3.92
N ALA A 63 8.47 -11.25 -3.42
CA ALA A 63 7.42 -12.26 -3.33
C ALA A 63 6.04 -11.61 -3.33
N VAL A 64 5.04 -12.31 -3.86
CA VAL A 64 3.64 -11.91 -3.72
C VAL A 64 3.21 -12.10 -2.28
N ARG A 65 2.68 -11.05 -1.66
CA ARG A 65 2.23 -11.04 -0.28
C ARG A 65 0.92 -10.27 -0.16
N GLU A 66 0.15 -10.62 0.87
CA GLU A 66 -0.95 -9.78 1.33
C GLU A 66 -0.46 -8.88 2.46
N ILE A 67 -0.71 -7.58 2.33
CA ILE A 67 -0.33 -6.59 3.33
C ILE A 67 -1.43 -5.55 3.50
N TYR A 68 -1.39 -4.82 4.60
CA TYR A 68 -2.26 -3.68 4.84
C TYR A 68 -1.47 -2.41 4.60
N LEU A 69 -2.03 -1.52 3.79
CA LEU A 69 -1.48 -0.21 3.45
C LEU A 69 -2.27 0.89 4.13
N ARG A 70 -1.58 1.84 4.75
CA ARG A 70 -2.22 2.98 5.40
C ARG A 70 -2.79 3.90 4.33
N VAL A 71 -4.05 4.33 4.46
CA VAL A 71 -4.70 5.16 3.43
C VAL A 71 -3.98 6.50 3.24
N SER A 72 -3.38 7.05 4.30
CA SER A 72 -2.60 8.30 4.26
C SER A 72 -1.28 8.18 3.49
N ALA A 73 -0.76 6.98 3.26
CA ALA A 73 0.44 6.73 2.47
C ALA A 73 0.13 6.55 0.97
N LEU A 74 -1.15 6.51 0.59
CA LEU A 74 -1.55 6.31 -0.79
C LEU A 74 -1.46 7.60 -1.60
N PRO A 75 -1.06 7.53 -2.89
CA PRO A 75 -0.97 8.71 -3.73
C PRO A 75 -2.36 9.34 -3.92
N LEU A 76 -2.41 10.66 -3.72
CA LEU A 76 -3.57 11.48 -4.07
C LEU A 76 -3.56 11.67 -5.58
N ARG A 77 -4.54 11.08 -6.28
CA ARG A 77 -4.75 11.38 -7.70
C ARG A 77 -5.66 12.59 -7.81
N ARG A 78 -5.21 13.62 -8.53
CA ARG A 78 -6.03 14.74 -8.99
C ARG A 78 -6.91 14.33 -10.16
#